data_AF-A0A9W6PTJ7-F1
#
_entry.id   AF-A0A9W6PTJ7-F1
#
_cell.length_a   1.000
_cell.length_b   1.000
_cell.length_c   1.000
_cell.angle_alpha   90.00
_cell.angle_beta   90.00
_cell.angle_gamma   90.00
#
_symmetry.space_group_name_H-M   'P 1'
#
loop_
_entity.id
_entity.type
_entity.pdbx_description
1 polymer ?
#
loop_
_entity_poly.entity_id
_entity_poly.type
_entity_poly.pdbx_seq_one_letter_code
_entity_poly.pdbx_strand_id
1 'polypeptide(L)'
;MTEGSAKLTRPDLPLPGRSGSAPGTGNWHRFHYPIGVFAAVYGVTGMVTALISWDDRRTELAGYLGSGAATPALVLVKAVELLLVLLTAAGLVRRRDVWLLPALTGWAAGFALFAVLDVVTGRWGGLLEHVLYLAGFAFLLFLSYALSVRARIGRRGVPAPRSSTGADGGSDGGADAQIRPSGLTRTQEMALEALNRWQQRLERQPPSA
;
A
#
# COMPACT_ATOMS: atom_id res chain seq x y z
N MET A 1 53.53 9.08 50.35
CA MET A 1 53.12 7.79 49.74
C MET A 1 51.73 7.98 49.17
N THR A 2 51.57 7.80 47.86
CA THR A 2 50.34 8.11 47.12
C THR A 2 49.72 6.82 46.61
N GLU A 3 48.55 6.46 47.13
CA GLU A 3 47.77 5.34 46.58
C GLU A 3 47.17 5.72 45.22
N GLY A 4 47.38 4.88 44.22
CA GLY A 4 46.94 5.14 42.85
C GLY A 4 45.46 4.81 42.66
N SER A 5 44.63 5.81 42.35
CA SER A 5 43.26 5.58 41.89
C SER A 5 43.27 4.88 40.52
N ALA A 6 42.90 3.60 40.48
CA ALA A 6 42.67 2.87 39.24
C ALA A 6 41.45 3.46 38.50
N LYS A 7 41.71 4.22 37.44
CA LYS A 7 40.68 4.82 36.60
C LYS A 7 40.03 3.74 35.72
N LEU A 8 38.89 3.22 36.16
CA LEU A 8 38.11 2.23 35.40
C LEU A 8 37.49 2.89 34.16
N THR A 9 38.20 2.86 33.04
CA THR A 9 37.66 3.25 31.73
C THR A 9 36.67 2.17 31.28
N ARG A 10 35.36 2.44 31.37
CA ARG A 10 34.35 1.59 30.72
C ARG A 10 34.58 1.65 29.20
N PRO A 11 34.60 0.52 28.49
CA PRO A 11 34.46 0.55 27.04
C PRO A 11 33.04 1.02 26.71
N ASP A 12 32.94 2.14 25.99
CA ASP A 12 31.67 2.60 25.43
C ASP A 12 31.21 1.59 24.37
N LEU A 13 30.28 0.72 24.76
CA LEU A 13 29.63 -0.20 23.84
C LEU A 13 28.90 0.61 22.77
N PRO A 14 29.17 0.39 21.46
CA PRO A 14 28.41 1.04 20.42
C PRO A 14 26.95 0.59 20.55
N LEU A 15 26.07 1.53 20.90
CA LEU A 15 24.63 1.29 20.94
C LEU A 15 24.21 0.67 19.60
N PRO A 16 23.47 -0.46 19.61
CA PRO A 16 23.13 -1.16 18.38
C PRO A 16 22.42 -0.16 17.45
N GLY A 17 23.05 0.09 16.30
CA GLY A 17 22.65 1.13 15.39
C GLY A 17 21.16 1.04 15.14
N ARG A 18 20.42 2.09 15.55
CA ARG A 18 18.99 2.20 15.28
C ARG A 18 18.86 2.42 13.78
N SER A 19 18.86 1.30 13.04
CA SER A 19 18.71 1.26 11.59
C SER A 19 17.51 2.09 11.22
N GLY A 20 17.78 3.32 10.77
CA GLY A 20 16.79 4.29 10.37
C GLY A 20 16.14 3.76 9.11
N SER A 21 15.15 2.88 9.28
CA SER A 21 14.17 2.55 8.27
C SER A 21 13.44 3.85 7.95
N ALA A 22 13.99 4.56 6.96
CA ALA A 22 13.48 5.84 6.46
C ALA A 22 11.96 5.69 6.33
N PRO A 23 11.16 6.55 6.99
CA PRO A 23 9.78 6.27 7.35
C PRO A 23 9.02 5.80 6.13
N GLY A 24 8.75 4.49 6.10
CA GLY A 24 8.45 3.78 4.86
C GLY A 24 7.22 4.39 4.21
N THR A 25 7.43 5.13 3.13
CA THR A 25 6.33 5.68 2.33
C THR A 25 5.43 4.49 1.98
N GLY A 26 4.15 4.52 2.36
CA GLY A 26 3.24 3.36 2.22
C GLY A 26 3.13 2.88 0.76
N ASN A 27 2.38 1.82 0.45
CA ASN A 27 2.23 1.29 -0.94
C ASN A 27 1.46 2.24 -1.89
N TRP A 28 1.75 3.53 -1.83
CA TRP A 28 0.98 4.63 -2.36
C TRP A 28 1.63 5.13 -3.65
N HIS A 29 1.07 4.70 -4.78
CA HIS A 29 1.35 5.30 -6.08
C HIS A 29 0.72 6.71 -6.18
N ARG A 30 1.35 7.64 -6.91
CA ARG A 30 0.84 9.02 -7.10
C ARG A 30 -0.59 9.09 -7.66
N PHE A 31 -1.00 8.09 -8.45
CA PHE A 31 -2.35 8.03 -9.03
C PHE A 31 -3.45 7.63 -8.02
N HIS A 32 -3.13 7.30 -6.77
CA HIS A 32 -4.16 7.16 -5.73
C HIS A 32 -4.74 8.52 -5.28
N TYR A 33 -4.03 9.64 -5.51
CA TYR A 33 -4.56 10.97 -5.20
C TYR A 33 -5.84 11.30 -6.00
N PRO A 34 -5.86 11.28 -7.35
CA PRO A 34 -7.09 11.57 -8.10
C PRO A 34 -8.21 10.56 -7.80
N ILE A 35 -7.89 9.27 -7.61
CA ILE A 35 -8.88 8.24 -7.24
C ILE A 35 -9.53 8.56 -5.88
N GLY A 36 -8.72 8.86 -4.86
CA GLY A 36 -9.22 9.18 -3.53
C GLY A 36 -9.92 10.53 -3.45
N VAL A 37 -9.44 11.55 -4.18
CA VAL A 37 -10.11 12.86 -4.26
C VAL A 37 -11.47 12.73 -4.94
N PHE A 38 -11.57 11.97 -6.04
CA PHE A 38 -12.85 11.66 -6.68
C PHE A 38 -13.80 10.97 -5.71
N ALA A 39 -13.38 9.89 -5.04
CA ALA A 39 -14.23 9.17 -4.10
C ALA A 39 -14.67 10.02 -2.89
N ALA A 40 -13.80 10.92 -2.40
CA ALA A 40 -14.13 11.85 -1.32
C ALA A 40 -15.15 12.90 -1.76
N VAL A 41 -14.92 13.55 -2.92
CA VAL A 41 -15.85 14.56 -3.47
C VAL A 41 -17.19 13.91 -3.80
N TYR A 42 -17.20 12.71 -4.37
CA TYR A 42 -18.42 11.94 -4.65
C TYR A 42 -19.24 11.71 -3.37
N GLY A 43 -18.64 11.14 -2.33
CA GLY A 43 -19.34 10.86 -1.07
C GLY A 43 -19.76 12.10 -0.29
N VAL A 44 -18.96 13.17 -0.30
CA VAL A 44 -19.36 14.46 0.29
C VAL A 44 -20.56 15.06 -0.47
N THR A 45 -20.57 14.97 -1.80
CA THR A 45 -21.70 15.43 -2.62
C THR A 45 -22.96 14.59 -2.38
N GLY A 46 -22.83 13.26 -2.27
CA GLY A 46 -23.91 12.35 -1.89
C GLY A 46 -24.51 12.63 -0.52
N MET A 47 -23.67 12.95 0.47
CA MET A 47 -24.09 13.43 1.79
C MET A 47 -24.83 14.76 1.72
N VAL A 48 -24.27 15.79 1.05
CA VAL A 48 -24.89 17.12 0.94
C VAL A 48 -26.24 17.05 0.24
N THR A 49 -26.32 16.38 -0.91
CA THR A 49 -27.59 16.19 -1.65
C THR A 49 -28.64 15.48 -0.81
N ALA A 50 -28.25 14.48 -0.01
CA ALA A 50 -29.20 13.76 0.84
C ALA A 50 -29.61 14.49 2.12
N LEU A 51 -28.83 15.48 2.58
CA LEU A 51 -29.26 16.41 3.63
C LEU A 51 -30.28 17.41 3.08
N ILE A 52 -30.13 17.85 1.83
CA ILE A 52 -31.07 18.75 1.14
C ILE A 52 -32.40 18.02 0.85
N SER A 53 -32.34 16.80 0.31
CA SER A 53 -33.52 15.97 -0.03
C SER A 53 -33.85 14.93 1.04
N TRP A 54 -33.68 15.27 2.33
CA TRP A 54 -33.80 14.30 3.43
C TRP A 54 -35.19 13.65 3.49
N ASP A 55 -36.25 14.45 3.41
CA ASP A 55 -37.64 13.95 3.53
C ASP A 55 -38.07 13.12 2.33
N ASP A 56 -37.61 13.45 1.12
CA ASP A 56 -37.83 12.63 -0.08
C ASP A 56 -37.21 11.24 0.10
N ARG A 57 -35.95 11.18 0.56
CA ARG A 57 -35.24 9.92 0.81
C ARG A 57 -35.84 9.12 1.97
N ARG A 58 -36.33 9.81 3.01
CA ARG A 58 -37.07 9.19 4.12
C ARG A 58 -38.38 8.57 3.64
N THR A 59 -39.08 9.24 2.72
CA THR A 59 -40.34 8.78 2.13
C THR A 59 -40.12 7.61 1.17
N GLU A 60 -39.07 7.66 0.34
CA GLU A 60 -38.63 6.53 -0.49
C GLU A 60 -38.31 5.30 0.37
N LEU A 61 -37.53 5.45 1.45
CA LEU A 61 -37.26 4.34 2.38
C LEU A 61 -38.50 3.85 3.13
N ALA A 62 -39.48 4.71 3.41
CA ALA A 62 -40.75 4.31 4.02
C ALA A 62 -41.59 3.42 3.09
N GLY A 63 -41.47 3.59 1.77
CA GLY A 63 -42.07 2.68 0.79
C GLY A 63 -41.47 1.27 0.82
N TYR A 64 -40.19 1.13 1.17
CA TYR A 64 -39.48 -0.15 1.24
C TYR A 64 -39.55 -0.84 2.61
N LEU A 65 -39.47 -0.07 3.70
CA LEU A 65 -39.26 -0.59 5.07
C LEU A 65 -40.40 -0.26 6.04
N GLY A 66 -41.39 0.51 5.59
CA GLY A 66 -42.41 1.10 6.46
C GLY A 66 -41.92 2.37 7.17
N SER A 67 -42.85 3.25 7.52
CA SER A 67 -42.58 4.58 8.08
C SER A 67 -41.79 4.58 9.39
N GLY A 68 -41.98 3.56 10.23
CA GLY A 68 -41.27 3.40 11.51
C GLY A 68 -39.78 3.08 11.36
N ALA A 69 -39.40 2.28 10.35
CA ALA A 69 -38.02 1.87 10.12
C ALA A 69 -37.25 2.81 9.17
N ALA A 70 -37.94 3.60 8.35
CA ALA A 70 -37.33 4.46 7.34
C ALA A 70 -36.27 5.43 7.90
N THR A 71 -36.55 6.07 9.04
CA THR A 71 -35.65 7.06 9.65
C THR A 71 -34.36 6.41 10.22
N PRO A 72 -34.42 5.39 11.10
CA PRO A 72 -33.20 4.73 11.57
C PRO A 72 -32.43 4.03 10.44
N ALA A 73 -33.10 3.49 9.42
CA ALA A 73 -32.44 2.93 8.24
C ALA A 73 -31.70 4.00 7.43
N LEU A 74 -32.30 5.18 7.19
CA LEU A 74 -31.63 6.29 6.50
C LEU A 74 -30.40 6.78 7.28
N VAL A 75 -30.51 6.92 8.60
CA VAL A 75 -29.39 7.27 9.49
C VAL A 75 -28.27 6.22 9.41
N LEU A 76 -28.60 4.93 9.42
CA LEU A 76 -27.62 3.85 9.30
C LEU A 76 -26.88 3.89 7.95
N VAL A 77 -27.61 4.08 6.85
CA VAL A 77 -27.03 4.22 5.49
C VAL A 77 -26.06 5.42 5.45
N LYS A 78 -26.44 6.56 6.03
CA LYS A 78 -25.57 7.75 6.09
C LYS A 78 -24.39 7.61 7.05
N ALA A 79 -24.51 6.83 8.12
CA ALA A 79 -23.37 6.49 8.97
C ALA A 79 -22.34 5.63 8.23
N VAL A 80 -22.80 4.67 7.41
CA VAL A 80 -21.92 3.86 6.53
C VAL A 80 -21.28 4.74 5.46
N GLU A 81 -22.03 5.60 4.77
CA GLU A 81 -21.50 6.53 3.77
C GLU A 81 -20.44 7.47 4.34
N LEU A 82 -20.70 8.06 5.50
CA LEU A 82 -19.73 8.89 6.23
C LEU A 82 -18.47 8.10 6.58
N LEU A 83 -18.60 6.85 7.03
CA LEU A 83 -17.45 5.98 7.31
C LEU A 83 -16.62 5.73 6.05
N LEU A 84 -17.23 5.49 4.89
CA LEU A 84 -16.52 5.32 3.62
C LEU A 84 -15.75 6.59 3.24
N VAL A 85 -16.36 7.78 3.39
CA VAL A 85 -15.69 9.07 3.16
C VAL A 85 -14.51 9.27 4.12
N LEU A 86 -14.68 8.95 5.40
CA LEU A 86 -13.62 9.04 6.41
C LEU A 86 -12.47 8.06 6.14
N LEU A 87 -12.75 6.85 5.66
CA LEU A 87 -11.74 5.87 5.24
C LEU A 87 -10.96 6.39 4.01
N THR A 88 -11.65 6.97 3.02
CA THR A 88 -11.02 7.62 1.86
C THR A 88 -10.09 8.77 2.29
N ALA A 89 -10.58 9.67 3.16
CA ALA A 89 -9.80 10.78 3.70
C ALA A 89 -8.58 10.30 4.51
N ALA A 90 -8.76 9.28 5.36
CA ALA A 90 -7.67 8.65 6.10
C ALA A 90 -6.62 8.02 5.18
N GLY A 91 -7.04 7.39 4.07
CA GLY A 91 -6.15 6.86 3.04
C GLY A 91 -5.31 7.94 2.35
N LEU A 92 -5.95 9.05 1.94
CA LEU A 92 -5.30 10.22 1.35
C LEU A 92 -4.28 10.85 2.31
N VAL A 93 -4.68 11.17 3.54
CA VAL A 93 -3.83 11.84 4.55
C VAL A 93 -2.67 10.94 4.98
N ARG A 94 -2.94 9.66 5.27
CA ARG A 94 -1.90 8.70 5.72
C ARG A 94 -1.06 8.14 4.57
N ARG A 95 -1.43 8.42 3.31
CA ARG A 95 -0.80 7.90 2.09
C ARG A 95 -0.63 6.37 2.15
N ARG A 96 -1.72 5.65 2.42
CA ARG A 96 -1.76 4.19 2.58
C ARG A 96 -2.94 3.57 1.83
N ASP A 97 -2.63 2.66 0.91
CA ASP A 97 -3.58 1.88 0.09
C ASP A 97 -4.61 1.12 0.92
N VAL A 98 -4.19 0.57 2.07
CA VAL A 98 -5.01 -0.25 2.98
C VAL A 98 -6.30 0.42 3.48
N TRP A 99 -6.39 1.76 3.45
CA TRP A 99 -7.61 2.49 3.82
C TRP A 99 -8.49 2.87 2.62
N LEU A 100 -7.89 3.00 1.43
CA LEU A 100 -8.60 3.37 0.20
C LEU A 100 -9.31 2.16 -0.43
N LEU A 101 -8.69 0.98 -0.39
CA LEU A 101 -9.29 -0.26 -0.89
C LEU A 101 -10.64 -0.60 -0.23
N PRO A 102 -10.78 -0.69 1.12
CA PRO A 102 -12.07 -0.98 1.73
C PRO A 102 -13.12 0.10 1.47
N ALA A 103 -12.73 1.37 1.31
CA ALA A 103 -13.66 2.43 0.91
C ALA A 103 -14.22 2.20 -0.50
N LEU A 104 -13.35 1.93 -1.49
CA LEU A 104 -13.76 1.63 -2.87
C LEU A 104 -14.60 0.33 -2.95
N THR A 105 -14.23 -0.70 -2.18
CA THR A 105 -15.03 -1.93 -2.08
C THR A 105 -16.40 -1.67 -1.45
N GLY A 106 -16.50 -0.84 -0.42
CA GLY A 106 -17.77 -0.47 0.20
C GLY A 106 -18.70 0.28 -0.75
N TRP A 107 -18.18 1.23 -1.53
CA TRP A 107 -18.94 1.89 -2.59
C TRP A 107 -19.45 0.90 -3.65
N ALA A 108 -18.56 0.03 -4.18
CA ALA A 108 -18.95 -0.99 -5.15
C ALA A 108 -20.03 -1.94 -4.59
N ALA A 109 -19.90 -2.38 -3.34
CA ALA A 109 -20.91 -3.21 -2.67
C ALA A 109 -22.27 -2.49 -2.53
N GLY A 110 -22.27 -1.18 -2.25
CA GLY A 110 -23.47 -0.36 -2.23
C GLY A 110 -24.18 -0.33 -3.58
N PHE A 111 -23.48 -0.05 -4.68
CA PHE A 111 -24.08 -0.06 -6.02
C PHE A 111 -24.55 -1.45 -6.46
N ALA A 112 -23.84 -2.52 -6.09
CA ALA A 112 -24.28 -3.88 -6.33
C ALA A 112 -25.60 -4.19 -5.61
N LEU A 113 -25.76 -3.75 -4.36
CA LEU A 113 -27.00 -3.91 -3.61
C LEU A 113 -28.16 -3.12 -4.26
N PHE A 114 -27.93 -1.86 -4.65
CA PHE A 114 -28.95 -1.06 -5.33
C PHE A 114 -29.35 -1.63 -6.70
N ALA A 115 -28.39 -2.12 -7.50
CA ALA A 115 -28.68 -2.80 -8.76
C ALA A 115 -29.56 -4.06 -8.56
N VAL A 116 -29.31 -4.85 -7.51
CA VAL A 116 -30.17 -5.99 -7.16
C VAL A 116 -31.58 -5.54 -6.77
N LEU A 117 -31.71 -4.47 -5.97
CA LEU A 117 -33.01 -3.90 -5.61
C LEU A 117 -33.78 -3.36 -6.83
N ASP A 118 -33.10 -2.75 -7.80
CA ASP A 118 -33.75 -2.26 -9.03
C ASP A 118 -34.23 -3.39 -9.94
N VAL A 119 -33.49 -4.51 -10.03
CA VAL A 119 -33.98 -5.71 -10.74
C VAL A 119 -35.24 -6.26 -10.07
N VAL A 120 -35.24 -6.39 -8.73
CA VAL A 120 -36.38 -6.90 -7.96
C VAL A 120 -37.60 -5.97 -8.04
N THR A 121 -37.39 -4.66 -8.17
CA THR A 121 -38.46 -3.65 -8.23
C THR A 121 -38.83 -3.21 -9.65
N GLY A 122 -38.18 -3.75 -10.68
CA GLY A 122 -38.43 -3.42 -12.09
C GLY A 122 -37.96 -2.01 -12.51
N ARG A 123 -37.11 -1.34 -11.73
CA ARG A 123 -36.62 0.03 -11.95
C ARG A 123 -35.48 0.07 -12.99
N TRP A 124 -35.75 -0.32 -14.24
CA TRP A 124 -34.74 -0.42 -15.32
C TRP A 124 -33.89 0.85 -15.54
N GLY A 125 -34.47 2.05 -15.32
CA GLY A 125 -33.71 3.31 -15.39
C GLY A 125 -32.67 3.45 -14.27
N GLY A 126 -33.06 3.13 -13.03
CA GLY A 126 -32.13 3.09 -11.89
C GLY A 126 -31.07 1.99 -12.05
N LEU A 127 -31.48 0.83 -12.58
CA LEU A 127 -30.57 -0.30 -12.80
C LEU A 127 -29.38 0.10 -13.68
N LEU A 128 -29.63 0.80 -14.78
CA LEU A 128 -28.56 1.26 -15.67
C LEU A 128 -27.61 2.23 -14.94
N GLU A 129 -28.14 3.18 -14.18
CA GLU A 129 -27.34 4.12 -13.38
C GLU A 129 -26.47 3.40 -12.34
N HIS A 130 -27.05 2.50 -11.53
CA HIS A 130 -26.31 1.74 -10.53
C HIS A 130 -25.30 0.76 -11.13
N VAL A 131 -25.59 0.15 -12.29
CA VAL A 131 -24.61 -0.70 -13.01
C VAL A 131 -23.44 0.13 -13.55
N LEU A 132 -23.69 1.35 -14.05
CA LEU A 132 -22.63 2.26 -14.50
C LEU A 132 -21.73 2.71 -13.33
N TYR A 133 -22.30 3.09 -12.19
CA TYR A 133 -21.51 3.42 -10.99
C TYR A 133 -20.76 2.19 -10.46
N LEU A 134 -21.39 1.01 -10.42
CA LEU A 134 -20.75 -0.24 -10.03
C LEU A 134 -19.53 -0.53 -10.91
N ALA A 135 -19.68 -0.43 -12.23
CA ALA A 135 -18.58 -0.62 -13.18
C ALA A 135 -17.45 0.41 -12.97
N GLY A 136 -17.81 1.68 -12.76
CA GLY A 136 -16.85 2.75 -12.45
C GLY A 136 -16.06 2.49 -11.16
N PHE A 137 -16.73 2.17 -10.06
CA PHE A 137 -16.07 1.86 -8.78
C PHE A 137 -15.28 0.55 -8.81
N ALA A 138 -15.76 -0.48 -9.52
CA ALA A 138 -15.00 -1.71 -9.75
C ALA A 138 -13.72 -1.45 -10.57
N PHE A 139 -13.79 -0.60 -11.59
CA PHE A 139 -12.61 -0.17 -12.36
C PHE A 139 -11.62 0.62 -11.50
N LEU A 140 -12.10 1.57 -10.68
CA LEU A 140 -11.26 2.33 -9.74
C LEU A 140 -10.60 1.42 -8.70
N LEU A 141 -11.34 0.42 -8.17
CA LEU A 141 -10.82 -0.59 -7.24
C LEU A 141 -9.73 -1.44 -7.90
N PHE A 142 -9.98 -1.94 -9.12
CA PHE A 142 -9.00 -2.71 -9.89
C PHE A 142 -7.74 -1.89 -10.18
N LEU A 143 -7.90 -0.65 -10.63
CA LEU A 143 -6.79 0.27 -10.90
C LEU A 143 -5.99 0.57 -9.62
N SER A 144 -6.66 0.88 -8.51
CA SER A 144 -6.03 1.09 -7.20
C SER A 144 -5.24 -0.15 -6.74
N TYR A 145 -5.80 -1.35 -6.92
CA TYR A 145 -5.12 -2.60 -6.58
C TYR A 145 -3.89 -2.84 -7.47
N ALA A 146 -4.02 -2.69 -8.80
CA ALA A 146 -2.92 -2.85 -9.74
C ALA A 146 -1.78 -1.86 -9.49
N LEU A 147 -2.10 -0.60 -9.19
CA LEU A 147 -1.13 0.43 -8.79
C LEU A 147 -0.42 0.07 -7.47
N SER A 148 -1.16 -0.49 -6.51
CA SER A 148 -0.60 -0.95 -5.23
C SER A 148 0.34 -2.15 -5.41
N VAL A 149 0.01 -3.10 -6.29
CA VAL A 149 0.90 -4.22 -6.68
C VAL A 149 2.17 -3.69 -7.36
N ARG A 150 2.04 -2.77 -8.33
CA ARG A 150 3.18 -2.16 -9.02
C ARG A 150 4.11 -1.40 -8.06
N ALA A 151 3.55 -0.68 -7.09
CA ALA A 151 4.30 0.02 -6.05
C ALA A 151 5.07 -0.93 -5.11
N ARG A 152 4.56 -2.16 -4.88
CA ARG A 152 5.26 -3.21 -4.12
C ARG A 152 6.41 -3.83 -4.93
N ILE A 153 6.20 -4.12 -6.22
CA ILE A 153 7.21 -4.74 -7.09
C ILE A 153 8.40 -3.79 -7.30
N GLY A 154 8.15 -2.51 -7.60
CA GLY A 154 9.20 -1.53 -7.87
C GLY A 154 10.22 -1.35 -6.74
N ARG A 155 9.85 -1.65 -5.48
CA ARG A 155 10.76 -1.55 -4.32
C ARG A 155 11.65 -2.78 -4.15
N ARG A 156 11.15 -3.97 -4.45
CA ARG A 156 11.94 -5.21 -4.42
C ARG A 156 13.02 -5.25 -5.50
N GLY A 157 12.91 -4.37 -6.51
CA GLY A 157 13.89 -4.22 -7.59
C GLY A 157 15.00 -3.20 -7.34
N VAL A 158 14.88 -2.31 -6.34
CA VAL A 158 15.91 -1.32 -6.02
C VAL A 158 16.76 -1.85 -4.85
N PRO A 159 17.98 -2.36 -5.09
CA PRO A 159 18.90 -2.61 -3.99
C PRO A 159 19.18 -1.28 -3.29
N ALA A 160 19.11 -1.26 -1.96
CA ALA A 160 19.46 -0.06 -1.20
C ALA A 160 20.89 0.36 -1.56
N PRO A 161 21.14 1.65 -1.88
CA PRO A 161 22.51 2.12 -2.04
C PRO A 161 23.25 1.84 -0.74
N ARG A 162 24.30 1.01 -0.81
CA ARG A 162 25.19 0.79 0.34
C ARG A 162 25.81 2.13 0.68
N SER A 163 25.42 2.69 1.81
CA SER A 163 25.92 3.97 2.30
C SER A 163 27.43 3.86 2.56
N SER A 164 28.22 4.35 1.60
CA SER A 164 29.68 4.38 1.64
C SER A 164 30.16 5.56 2.51
N THR A 165 30.13 5.32 3.81
CA THR A 165 30.73 6.10 4.91
C THR A 165 31.06 5.04 5.96
N GLY A 166 32.30 4.58 6.15
CA GLY A 166 33.53 5.35 6.42
C GLY A 166 33.52 5.74 7.91
N ALA A 167 34.48 5.42 8.78
CA ALA A 167 35.72 4.64 8.66
C ALA A 167 36.06 4.07 10.08
N ASP A 168 37.15 3.36 10.43
CA ASP A 168 38.39 2.94 9.74
C ASP A 168 39.03 1.71 10.49
N GLY A 169 40.18 1.18 10.04
CA GLY A 169 41.00 0.21 10.80
C GLY A 169 41.80 -0.77 9.91
N GLY A 170 43.10 -0.51 9.74
CA GLY A 170 43.91 -1.17 8.70
C GLY A 170 44.73 -2.39 9.13
N SER A 171 45.18 -3.16 8.14
CA SER A 171 46.43 -3.93 8.15
C SER A 171 46.81 -4.38 6.74
N ASP A 172 47.93 -3.88 6.24
CA ASP A 172 48.89 -4.44 5.28
C ASP A 172 48.46 -5.42 4.17
N GLY A 173 48.84 -5.04 2.93
CA GLY A 173 49.45 -5.96 1.97
C GLY A 173 48.52 -6.67 0.97
N GLY A 174 48.73 -6.40 -0.33
CA GLY A 174 48.22 -7.23 -1.42
C GLY A 174 47.63 -6.43 -2.57
N ALA A 175 48.31 -6.45 -3.71
CA ALA A 175 47.70 -6.03 -4.97
C ALA A 175 46.67 -7.09 -5.40
N ASP A 176 45.40 -6.71 -5.47
CA ASP A 176 44.47 -7.06 -6.55
C ASP A 176 43.11 -6.42 -6.27
N ALA A 177 42.95 -5.18 -6.72
CA ALA A 177 41.68 -4.48 -6.73
C ALA A 177 40.77 -5.13 -7.78
N GLN A 178 40.10 -6.23 -7.43
CA GLN A 178 39.14 -6.91 -8.28
C GLN A 178 37.92 -6.01 -8.50
N ILE A 179 37.99 -5.19 -9.57
CA ILE A 179 36.90 -4.34 -10.05
C ILE A 179 35.70 -5.24 -10.32
N ARG A 180 34.71 -5.23 -9.41
CA ARG A 180 33.44 -5.92 -9.64
C ARG A 180 32.65 -5.12 -10.69
N PRO A 181 32.32 -5.69 -11.86
CA PRO A 181 31.58 -4.97 -12.89
C PRO A 181 30.11 -4.78 -12.47
N SER A 182 29.82 -3.65 -11.82
CA SER A 182 28.48 -3.26 -11.40
C SER A 182 27.63 -2.80 -12.59
N GLY A 183 27.19 -3.75 -13.41
CA GLY A 183 26.36 -3.50 -14.59
C GLY A 183 25.82 -4.75 -15.29
N LEU A 184 26.08 -5.93 -14.75
CA LEU A 184 25.61 -7.19 -15.34
C LEU A 184 24.15 -7.47 -14.94
N THR A 185 23.37 -7.99 -15.89
CA THR A 185 21.99 -8.42 -15.64
C THR A 185 21.97 -9.62 -14.69
N ARG A 186 20.88 -9.83 -13.92
CA ARG A 186 20.77 -10.96 -12.97
C ARG A 186 21.13 -12.32 -13.58
N THR A 187 20.80 -12.54 -14.85
CA THR A 187 21.13 -13.77 -15.57
C THR A 187 22.63 -13.96 -15.78
N GLN A 188 23.36 -12.86 -16.03
CA GLN A 188 24.83 -12.85 -16.15
C GLN A 188 25.50 -13.00 -14.77
N GLU A 189 24.94 -12.40 -13.71
CA GLU A 189 25.41 -12.63 -12.33
C GLU A 189 25.29 -14.12 -11.94
N MET A 190 24.13 -14.75 -12.21
CA MET A 190 23.94 -16.19 -12.00
C MET A 190 24.86 -17.07 -12.85
N ALA A 191 25.16 -16.66 -14.08
CA ALA A 191 26.10 -17.36 -14.96
C ALA A 191 27.53 -17.32 -14.39
N LEU A 192 27.98 -16.17 -13.88
CA LEU A 192 29.29 -16.02 -13.22
C LEU A 192 29.37 -16.82 -11.92
N GLU A 193 28.31 -16.83 -11.09
CA GLU A 193 28.25 -17.65 -9.88
C GLU A 193 28.20 -19.16 -10.19
N ALA A 194 27.62 -19.57 -11.31
CA ALA A 194 27.67 -20.95 -11.78
C ALA A 194 29.10 -21.33 -12.24
N LEU A 195 29.75 -20.45 -13.02
CA LEU A 195 31.10 -20.67 -13.54
C LEU A 195 32.14 -20.76 -12.40
N ASN A 196 32.10 -19.84 -11.45
CA ASN A 196 33.02 -19.80 -10.30
C ASN A 196 32.86 -21.05 -9.41
N ARG A 197 31.62 -21.50 -9.17
CA ARG A 197 31.37 -22.78 -8.45
C ARG A 197 31.84 -24.01 -9.21
N TRP A 198 31.85 -23.98 -10.55
CA TRP A 198 32.38 -25.08 -11.37
C TRP A 198 33.91 -25.11 -11.33
N GLN A 199 34.57 -23.95 -11.46
CA GLN A 199 36.02 -23.85 -11.36
C GLN A 199 36.55 -24.31 -9.99
N GLN A 200 35.91 -23.87 -8.90
CA GLN A 200 36.23 -24.33 -7.54
C GLN A 200 36.00 -25.83 -7.30
N ARG A 201 35.22 -26.53 -8.15
CA ARG A 201 35.09 -27.99 -8.10
C ARG A 201 36.26 -28.68 -8.79
N LEU A 202 36.73 -28.15 -9.92
CA LEU A 202 37.93 -28.66 -10.59
C LEU A 202 39.17 -28.54 -9.69
N GLU A 203 39.35 -27.37 -9.05
CA GLU A 203 40.45 -27.11 -8.11
C GLU A 203 40.41 -28.01 -6.86
N ARG A 204 39.25 -28.56 -6.51
CA ARG A 204 39.04 -29.48 -5.38
C ARG A 204 39.01 -30.95 -5.77
N GLN A 205 39.13 -31.29 -7.05
CA GLN A 205 39.16 -32.66 -7.51
C GLN A 205 40.63 -33.09 -7.63
N PRO A 206 41.19 -33.82 -6.64
CA PRO A 206 42.57 -34.30 -6.75
C PRO A 206 42.69 -35.24 -7.95
N PRO A 207 43.87 -35.29 -8.62
CA PRO A 207 44.09 -36.24 -9.70
C PRO A 207 43.95 -37.66 -9.17
N SER A 208 42.94 -38.39 -9.67
CA SER A 208 42.82 -39.82 -9.44
C SER A 208 43.95 -40.52 -10.19
N ALA A 209 44.88 -41.11 -9.43
CA ALA A 209 45.85 -42.08 -9.92
C ALA A 209 45.18 -43.44 -10.16
#